data_AF-A0A7J6WN72-F1
#
_entry.id   AF-A0A7J6WN72-F1
#
_cell.length_a   1.000
_cell.length_b   1.000
_cell.length_c   1.000
_cell.angle_alpha   90.00
_cell.angle_beta   90.00
_cell.angle_gamma   90.00
#
_symmetry.space_group_name_H-M   'P 1'
#
loop_
_entity.id
_entity.type
_entity.pdbx_description
1 polymer ?
#
loop_
_entity_poly.entity_id
_entity_poly.type
_entity_poly.pdbx_seq_one_letter_code
_entity_poly.pdbx_strand_id
1 'polypeptide(L)'
;MGRELSALGLDPSSSINCARSVTRGRKRERSVARGDEATAMDADQPNKKQRMRSLSRARSLSRPPGEGFKDSKQKIAALNIARKSAKQRNKNARRGEADRVIPTLKPKHLFSGKRDKGKTDRH
;
A
#
# COMPACT_ATOMS: atom_id res chain seq x y z
N MET A 1 -42.79 -25.98 -4.84
CA MET A 1 -42.55 -27.25 -4.12
C MET A 1 -43.78 -27.76 -3.38
N GLY A 2 -44.10 -27.30 -2.15
CA GLY A 2 -45.17 -27.94 -1.35
C GLY A 2 -46.58 -27.92 -1.97
N ARG A 3 -46.97 -26.81 -2.61
CA ARG A 3 -48.31 -26.66 -3.21
C ARG A 3 -48.50 -27.47 -4.51
N GLU A 4 -47.44 -27.60 -5.31
CA GLU A 4 -47.45 -28.36 -6.57
C GLU A 4 -47.54 -29.87 -6.31
N LEU A 5 -46.86 -30.37 -5.28
CA LEU A 5 -46.94 -31.77 -4.86
C LEU A 5 -48.34 -32.14 -4.36
N SER A 6 -48.99 -31.24 -3.63
CA SER A 6 -50.38 -31.42 -3.20
C SER A 6 -51.37 -31.45 -4.37
N ALA A 7 -51.12 -30.70 -5.45
CA ALA A 7 -51.96 -30.73 -6.65
C ALA A 7 -51.83 -32.05 -7.45
N LEU A 8 -50.69 -32.75 -7.28
CA LEU A 8 -50.45 -34.09 -7.82
C LEU A 8 -50.93 -35.20 -6.87
N GLY A 9 -51.62 -34.86 -5.77
CA GLY A 9 -52.17 -35.82 -4.81
C GLY A 9 -51.15 -36.44 -3.85
N LEU A 10 -49.93 -35.89 -3.78
CA LEU A 10 -48.87 -36.37 -2.89
C LEU A 10 -48.77 -35.47 -1.65
N ASP A 11 -48.70 -36.05 -0.46
CA ASP A 11 -48.62 -35.27 0.80
C ASP A 11 -47.25 -34.59 0.94
N PRO A 12 -47.17 -33.24 0.90
CA PRO A 12 -45.91 -32.50 1.00
C PRO A 12 -45.40 -32.37 2.45
N SER A 13 -46.13 -32.84 3.46
CA SER A 13 -45.82 -32.62 4.88
C SER A 13 -44.40 -33.04 5.27
N SER A 14 -43.94 -34.20 4.79
CA SER A 14 -42.59 -34.74 5.02
C SER A 14 -41.48 -33.85 4.43
N SER A 15 -41.68 -33.38 3.21
CA SER A 15 -40.74 -32.49 2.51
C SER A 15 -40.64 -31.12 3.19
N ILE A 16 -41.76 -30.60 3.69
CA ILE A 16 -41.83 -29.33 4.41
C ILE A 16 -41.15 -29.46 5.78
N ASN A 17 -41.35 -30.57 6.49
CA ASN A 17 -40.70 -30.83 7.77
C ASN A 17 -39.18 -30.95 7.63
N CYS A 18 -38.69 -31.58 6.56
CA CYS A 18 -37.25 -31.65 6.25
C CYS A 18 -36.65 -30.27 5.89
N ALA A 19 -37.40 -29.42 5.18
CA ALA A 19 -36.98 -28.05 4.88
C ALA A 19 -36.99 -27.15 6.13
N ARG A 20 -37.94 -27.38 7.06
CA ARG A 20 -38.03 -26.68 8.34
C ARG A 20 -37.02 -27.18 9.38
N SER A 21 -36.54 -28.41 9.28
CA SER A 21 -35.45 -28.93 10.10
C SER A 21 -34.11 -28.34 9.65
N VAL A 22 -33.93 -27.03 9.89
CA VAL A 22 -32.68 -26.31 9.70
C VAL A 22 -31.75 -26.63 10.88
N THR A 23 -31.26 -27.86 10.94
CA THR A 23 -30.16 -28.25 11.85
C THR A 23 -28.79 -27.88 11.27
N ARG A 24 -28.73 -27.30 10.06
CA ARG A 24 -27.49 -26.91 9.36
C ARG A 24 -27.27 -25.40 9.22
N GLY A 25 -27.94 -24.56 10.04
CA GLY A 25 -27.93 -23.11 9.87
C GLY A 25 -27.58 -22.24 11.08
N ARG A 26 -27.39 -22.78 12.28
CA ARG A 26 -26.89 -21.99 13.43
C ARG A 26 -25.46 -22.40 13.74
N LYS A 27 -24.53 -21.45 13.59
CA LYS A 27 -23.17 -21.60 14.12
C LYS A 27 -23.31 -21.78 15.63
N ARG A 28 -22.83 -22.92 16.14
CA ARG A 28 -22.61 -23.09 17.57
C ARG A 28 -21.51 -22.10 17.95
N GLU A 29 -21.80 -21.18 18.87
CA GLU A 29 -20.78 -20.28 19.41
C GLU A 29 -19.65 -21.14 19.98
N ARG A 30 -18.46 -21.00 19.40
CA ARG A 30 -17.23 -21.57 19.96
C ARG A 30 -16.89 -20.69 21.15
N SER A 31 -16.91 -21.23 22.37
CA SER A 31 -16.53 -20.50 23.58
C SER A 31 -15.14 -19.90 23.40
N VAL A 32 -15.08 -18.60 23.13
CA VAL A 32 -13.85 -17.82 23.17
C VAL A 32 -13.55 -17.61 24.65
N ALA A 33 -12.41 -18.15 25.10
CA ALA A 33 -11.90 -17.90 26.43
C ALA A 33 -11.89 -16.40 26.71
N ARG A 34 -12.28 -16.02 27.94
CA ARG A 34 -12.27 -14.64 28.47
C ARG A 34 -11.14 -13.80 27.87
N GLY A 35 -11.51 -12.87 27.00
CA GLY A 35 -10.76 -11.68 26.64
C GLY A 35 -11.77 -10.54 26.67
N ASP A 36 -11.52 -9.55 27.52
CA ASP A 36 -12.34 -8.34 27.65
C ASP A 36 -12.40 -7.60 26.32
N GLU A 37 -13.55 -7.61 25.65
CA GLU A 37 -13.77 -6.82 24.43
C GLU A 37 -15.21 -6.27 24.41
N ALA A 38 -15.73 -5.82 25.55
CA ALA A 38 -17.00 -5.09 25.61
C ALA A 38 -16.77 -3.58 25.36
N THR A 39 -16.24 -3.22 24.19
CA THR A 39 -16.29 -1.85 23.58
C THR A 39 -15.51 -1.82 22.25
N ALA A 40 -16.02 -2.47 21.21
CA ALA A 40 -15.54 -2.25 19.84
C ALA A 40 -16.70 -1.75 18.98
N MET A 41 -17.09 -0.50 19.18
CA MET A 41 -17.92 0.21 18.20
C MET A 41 -17.10 0.41 16.92
N ASP A 42 -17.74 0.08 15.81
CA ASP A 42 -17.52 0.52 14.44
C ASP A 42 -16.27 1.39 14.20
N ALA A 43 -15.14 0.74 13.90
CA ALA A 43 -14.00 1.38 13.30
C ALA A 43 -13.68 0.64 12.01
N ASP A 44 -13.85 1.33 10.88
CA ASP A 44 -13.39 0.96 9.54
C ASP A 44 -11.94 0.42 9.58
N GLN A 45 -11.80 -0.89 9.78
CA GLN A 45 -10.53 -1.59 9.66
C GLN A 45 -10.39 -1.99 8.20
N PRO A 46 -9.48 -1.39 7.41
CA PRO A 46 -9.31 -1.78 6.03
C PRO A 46 -8.88 -3.24 5.98
N ASN A 47 -9.68 -4.06 5.29
CA ASN A 47 -9.51 -5.49 5.12
C ASN A 47 -8.07 -5.87 4.75
N LYS A 48 -7.26 -6.22 5.77
CA LYS A 48 -5.85 -6.65 5.62
C LYS A 48 -5.68 -7.80 4.62
N LYS A 49 -6.75 -8.56 4.36
CA LYS A 49 -6.77 -9.67 3.39
C LYS A 49 -6.79 -9.23 1.92
N GLN A 50 -7.35 -8.07 1.57
CA GLN A 50 -7.37 -7.60 0.18
C GLN A 50 -6.02 -7.02 -0.26
N ARG A 51 -5.24 -6.45 0.67
CA ARG A 51 -3.91 -5.88 0.39
C ARG A 51 -2.82 -6.94 0.15
N MET A 52 -3.07 -8.19 0.52
CA MET A 52 -2.12 -9.30 0.35
C MET A 52 -2.12 -9.91 -1.07
N ARG A 53 -3.13 -9.64 -1.90
CA ARG A 53 -3.19 -10.19 -3.28
C ARG A 53 -2.33 -9.41 -4.29
N SER A 54 -1.94 -8.17 -3.99
CA SER A 54 -1.12 -7.34 -4.90
C SER A 54 0.39 -7.40 -4.60
N LEU A 55 0.80 -8.04 -3.51
CA LEU A 55 2.21 -8.28 -3.19
C LEU A 55 2.57 -9.69 -3.65
N SER A 56 3.35 -9.76 -4.72
CA SER A 56 3.91 -10.98 -5.28
C SER A 56 4.53 -11.87 -4.19
N ARG A 57 4.13 -13.14 -4.26
CA ARG A 57 4.59 -14.31 -3.50
C ARG A 57 6.03 -14.18 -3.01
N ALA A 58 6.23 -14.35 -1.70
CA ALA A 58 7.53 -14.38 -1.04
C ALA A 58 8.51 -15.26 -1.82
N ARG A 59 9.53 -14.64 -2.43
CA ARG A 59 10.68 -15.34 -2.99
C ARG A 59 11.36 -16.13 -1.87
N SER A 60 11.75 -17.35 -2.21
CA SER A 60 12.42 -18.37 -1.41
C SER A 60 13.42 -17.83 -0.38
N LEU A 61 13.39 -18.43 0.81
CA LEU A 61 14.23 -18.20 2.00
C LEU A 61 15.73 -18.52 1.81
N SER A 62 16.37 -18.05 0.73
CA SER A 62 17.79 -17.70 0.83
C SER A 62 17.82 -16.34 1.51
N ARG A 63 18.46 -16.24 2.69
CA ARG A 63 18.62 -14.97 3.44
C ARG A 63 18.68 -13.79 2.46
N PRO A 64 17.73 -12.82 2.49
CA PRO A 64 17.93 -11.60 1.72
C PRO A 64 19.30 -11.08 2.17
N PRO A 65 20.24 -10.73 1.25
CA PRO A 65 21.52 -10.17 1.66
C PRO A 65 21.23 -9.05 2.66
N GLY A 66 21.51 -9.34 3.93
CA GLY A 66 21.06 -8.52 5.04
C GLY A 66 21.69 -7.14 4.91
N GLU A 67 21.03 -6.12 5.43
CA GLU A 67 21.37 -4.69 5.29
C GLU A 67 22.79 -4.30 5.76
N GLY A 68 23.69 -5.25 6.05
CA GLY A 68 25.07 -5.02 6.46
C GLY A 68 25.20 -4.55 7.90
N PHE A 69 24.09 -4.41 8.63
CA PHE A 69 24.06 -3.92 10.00
C PHE A 69 23.92 -5.06 11.00
N LYS A 70 24.68 -4.95 12.10
CA LYS A 70 24.67 -5.93 13.19
C LYS A 70 23.37 -5.83 14.00
N ASP A 71 22.94 -4.61 14.31
CA ASP A 71 21.80 -4.31 15.19
C ASP A 71 20.86 -3.26 14.58
N SER A 72 19.61 -3.25 15.04
CA SER A 72 18.60 -2.24 14.66
C SER A 72 19.04 -0.80 14.97
N LYS A 73 19.79 -0.60 16.06
CA LYS A 73 20.37 0.70 16.43
C LYS A 73 21.32 1.23 15.35
N GLN A 74 22.17 0.36 14.79
CA GLN A 74 23.10 0.74 13.72
C GLN A 74 22.35 1.13 12.45
N LYS A 75 21.28 0.40 12.12
CA LYS A 75 20.42 0.75 10.98
C LYS A 75 19.78 2.14 11.15
N ILE A 76 19.25 2.45 12.33
CA ILE A 76 18.66 3.77 12.62
C ILE A 76 19.73 4.87 12.52
N ALA A 77 20.93 4.62 13.04
CA ALA A 77 22.05 5.55 12.93
C ALA A 77 22.44 5.80 11.47
N ALA A 78 22.52 4.75 10.65
CA ALA A 78 22.82 4.86 9.22
C ALA A 78 21.74 5.66 8.47
N LEU A 79 20.46 5.42 8.76
CA LEU A 79 19.36 6.21 8.17
C LEU A 79 19.45 7.70 8.56
N ASN A 80 19.84 7.99 9.80
CA ASN A 80 20.03 9.37 10.26
C ASN A 80 21.22 10.04 9.55
N ILE A 81 22.32 9.32 9.34
CA ILE A 81 23.47 9.81 8.57
C ILE A 81 23.07 10.08 7.12
N ALA A 82 22.35 9.16 6.49
CA ALA A 82 21.85 9.32 5.12
C ALA A 82 20.97 10.57 4.99
N ARG A 83 20.00 10.74 5.89
CA ARG A 83 19.14 11.94 5.93
C ARG A 83 19.93 13.23 6.14
N LYS A 84 20.93 13.22 7.02
CA LYS A 84 21.81 14.37 7.25
C LYS A 84 22.62 14.72 5.99
N SER A 85 23.16 13.73 5.30
CA SER A 85 23.95 13.93 4.07
C SER A 85 23.14 14.57 2.94
N ALA A 86 21.84 14.25 2.84
CA ALA A 86 20.94 14.82 1.84
C ALA A 86 20.61 16.31 2.09
N LYS A 87 20.79 16.83 3.31
CA LYS A 87 20.40 18.21 3.66
C LYS A 87 21.06 19.27 2.79
N GLN A 88 22.37 19.14 2.54
CA GLN A 88 23.10 20.14 1.75
C GLN A 88 22.59 20.21 0.30
N ARG A 89 22.29 19.05 -0.28
CA ARG A 89 21.70 18.96 -1.63
C ARG A 89 20.31 19.59 -1.68
N ASN A 90 19.47 19.29 -0.68
CA ASN A 90 18.11 19.83 -0.59
C ASN A 90 18.11 21.33 -0.33
N LYS A 91 19.09 21.85 0.43
CA LYS A 91 19.30 23.30 0.61
C LYS A 91 19.53 24.01 -0.72
N ASN A 92 20.22 23.36 -1.65
CA ASN A 92 20.44 23.85 -3.00
C ASN A 92 19.28 23.54 -3.97
N ALA A 93 18.12 23.12 -3.46
CA ALA A 93 16.91 22.78 -4.22
C ALA A 93 17.12 21.77 -5.37
N ARG A 94 18.10 20.88 -5.24
CA ARG A 94 18.36 19.84 -6.25
C ARG A 94 17.30 18.76 -6.17
N ARG A 95 16.89 18.25 -7.34
CA ARG A 95 15.81 17.25 -7.44
C ARG A 95 16.16 15.91 -6.82
N GLY A 96 17.44 15.53 -6.88
CA GLY A 96 17.92 14.25 -6.39
C GLY A 96 19.43 14.10 -6.54
N GLU A 97 19.97 12.94 -6.19
CA GLU A 97 21.42 12.70 -6.23
C GLU A 97 22.05 12.68 -7.63
N ALA A 98 21.23 12.37 -8.64
CA ALA A 98 21.59 12.42 -10.04
C ALA A 98 21.62 13.84 -10.58
N ASP A 99 21.01 14.81 -9.88
CA ASP A 99 20.98 16.20 -10.31
C ASP A 99 22.32 16.90 -10.02
N ARG A 100 23.20 16.80 -11.02
CA ARG A 100 24.58 17.33 -10.99
C ARG A 100 24.80 18.37 -12.09
N VAL A 101 23.74 19.00 -12.58
CA VAL A 101 23.83 20.04 -13.61
C VAL A 101 24.60 21.25 -13.07
N ILE A 102 25.52 21.77 -13.88
CA ILE A 102 26.31 22.97 -13.58
C ILE A 102 25.81 24.08 -14.52
N PRO A 103 25.07 25.08 -14.02
CA PRO A 103 24.60 26.17 -14.85
C PRO A 103 25.76 27.12 -15.21
N THR A 104 25.78 27.60 -16.45
CA THR A 104 26.70 28.65 -16.88
C THR A 104 26.22 29.99 -16.34
N LEU A 105 26.86 30.52 -15.31
CA LEU A 105 26.45 31.76 -14.65
C LEU A 105 26.61 33.00 -15.54
N LYS A 106 27.61 32.99 -16.44
CA LYS A 106 27.92 34.10 -17.35
C LYS A 106 28.04 33.62 -18.80
N PRO A 107 26.91 33.38 -19.50
CA PRO A 107 26.94 32.94 -20.89
C PRO A 107 27.43 34.06 -21.83
N LYS A 108 28.32 33.70 -22.77
CA LYS A 108 28.99 34.66 -23.67
C LYS A 108 28.02 35.54 -24.46
N HIS A 109 26.96 34.97 -25.05
CA HIS A 109 26.01 35.69 -25.88
C HIS A 109 25.17 36.74 -25.12
N LEU A 110 25.24 36.77 -23.79
CA LEU A 110 24.64 37.84 -22.98
C LEU A 110 25.62 38.96 -22.61
N PHE A 111 26.91 38.62 -22.47
CA PHE A 111 27.92 39.51 -21.87
C PHE A 111 29.06 39.91 -22.81
N SER A 112 29.04 39.43 -24.06
CA SER A 112 30.07 39.71 -25.06
C SER A 112 29.43 40.31 -26.31
N GLY A 113 30.15 41.23 -26.95
CA GLY A 113 29.68 41.95 -28.13
C GLY A 113 28.91 43.23 -27.79
N LYS A 114 28.71 44.07 -28.81
CA LYS A 114 27.85 45.26 -28.76
C LYS A 114 26.78 45.11 -29.83
N ARG A 115 25.62 45.74 -29.64
CA ARG A 115 24.60 45.82 -30.68
C ARG A 115 24.92 46.97 -31.61
N ASP A 116 25.08 46.67 -32.88
CA ASP A 116 25.27 47.66 -33.92
C ASP A 116 23.93 48.04 -34.57
N LYS A 117 23.95 49.00 -35.50
CA LYS A 117 22.77 49.38 -36.28
C LYS A 117 22.47 48.26 -37.29
N GLY A 118 21.32 47.59 -37.16
CA GLY A 118 20.91 46.51 -38.06
C GLY A 118 20.21 45.36 -37.35
N LYS A 119 20.46 44.13 -37.80
CA LYS A 119 19.88 42.91 -37.20
C LYS A 119 20.41 42.68 -35.79
N THR A 120 19.54 42.24 -34.91
CA THR A 120 19.84 41.93 -33.51
C THR A 120 19.85 40.42 -33.28
N ASP A 121 20.67 39.95 -32.33
CA ASP A 121 20.79 38.53 -31.98
C ASP A 121 19.53 37.93 -31.34
N ARG A 122 18.66 38.80 -30.78
CA ARG A 122 17.41 38.42 -30.15
C ARG A 122 16.28 39.23 -30.77
N HIS A 123 15.10 38.62 -30.86
CA HIS A 123 13.87 39.22 -31.35
C HIS A 123 13.33 40.30 -30.40
#